data_AF-A0AAV1TCK8-F1
#
_entry.id   AF-A0AAV1TCK8-F1
#
_cell.length_a   1.000
_cell.length_b   1.000
_cell.length_c   1.000
_cell.angle_alpha   90.00
_cell.angle_beta   90.00
_cell.angle_gamma   90.00
#
_symmetry.space_group_name_H-M   'P 1'
#
loop_
_entity.id
_entity.type
_entity.pdbx_description
1 polymer ?
#
loop_
_entity_poly.entity_id
_entity_poly.type
_entity_poly.pdbx_seq_one_letter_code
_entity_poly.pdbx_strand_id
1 'polypeptide(L)'
;MESEGDSRVHFSDVSDPWSSSRHVAVLQALDAVEKKLVTALRTAATAMSLITPRVSSEERSSLAFNAACTEFVQLVKEIHAELATHIHLVSDYRTFARSTYGAEKDVDICREKIKVVSEQLQTLSSFLEDHYTPEESS
;
A
#
# COMPACT_ATOMS: atom_id res chain seq x y z
N MET A 1 21.84 8.19 36.82
CA MET A 1 22.17 8.17 35.39
C MET A 1 21.65 6.85 34.86
N GLU A 2 20.41 6.85 34.40
CA GLU A 2 19.78 5.68 33.80
C GLU A 2 20.16 5.68 32.32
N SER A 3 20.85 4.62 31.90
CA SER A 3 21.26 4.43 30.52
C SER A 3 20.01 4.16 29.70
N GLU A 4 19.68 5.11 28.83
CA GLU A 4 18.72 4.99 27.75
C GLU A 4 19.19 3.83 26.86
N GLY A 5 18.64 2.64 27.11
CA GLY A 5 18.93 1.46 26.32
C GLY A 5 18.36 1.66 24.92
N ASP A 6 19.24 1.81 23.94
CA ASP A 6 18.92 1.80 22.52
C ASP A 6 18.09 0.55 22.20
N SER A 7 16.78 0.74 22.14
CA SER A 7 15.79 -0.32 21.93
C SER A 7 15.66 -0.66 20.45
N ARG A 8 16.74 -0.54 19.68
CA ARG A 8 16.85 -1.07 18.31
C ARG A 8 17.33 -2.51 18.39
N VAL A 9 16.39 -3.43 18.22
CA VAL A 9 16.68 -4.85 18.01
C VAL A 9 17.47 -4.97 16.70
N HIS A 10 18.76 -5.22 16.80
CA HIS A 10 19.59 -5.61 15.65
C HIS A 10 19.19 -7.03 15.22
N PHE A 11 18.93 -7.21 13.92
CA PHE A 11 18.63 -8.49 13.27
C PHE A 11 19.84 -9.42 13.19
N SER A 12 20.49 -9.66 14.32
CA SER A 12 21.68 -10.49 14.39
C SER A 12 21.54 -11.53 15.48
N ASP A 13 20.53 -12.40 15.35
CA ASP A 13 20.65 -13.79 15.81
C ASP A 13 20.91 -14.66 14.57
N VAL A 14 22.21 -14.84 14.31
CA VAL A 14 22.84 -15.33 13.08
C VAL A 14 22.89 -16.87 12.99
N SER A 15 22.10 -17.61 13.75
CA SER A 15 22.29 -19.08 13.85
C SER A 15 21.33 -19.96 13.03
N ASP A 16 20.31 -19.43 12.35
CA ASP A 16 19.49 -20.23 11.43
C ASP A 16 19.26 -19.53 10.08
N PRO A 17 20.00 -19.91 9.01
CA PRO A 17 19.81 -19.41 7.65
C PRO A 17 18.38 -19.60 7.12
N TRP A 18 17.65 -20.60 7.62
CA TRP A 18 16.28 -20.88 7.21
C TRP A 18 15.25 -20.06 7.98
N SER A 19 15.62 -19.51 9.14
CA SER A 19 14.78 -18.54 9.84
C SER A 19 14.68 -17.26 9.00
N SER A 20 15.80 -16.69 8.55
CA SER A 20 15.80 -15.46 7.73
C SER A 20 14.97 -15.59 6.45
N SER A 21 15.10 -16.71 5.73
CA SER A 21 14.35 -16.93 4.48
C SER A 21 12.85 -17.11 4.71
N ARG A 22 12.44 -17.75 5.80
CA ARG A 22 11.02 -17.89 6.17
C ARG A 22 10.39 -16.54 6.52
N HIS A 23 11.11 -15.67 7.23
CA HIS A 23 10.64 -14.33 7.56
C HIS A 23 10.44 -13.47 6.30
N VAL A 24 11.39 -13.53 5.36
CA VAL A 24 11.26 -12.83 4.07
C VAL A 24 10.03 -13.30 3.30
N ALA A 25 9.77 -14.61 3.26
CA ALA A 25 8.59 -15.17 2.60
C ALA A 25 7.27 -14.70 3.22
N VAL A 26 7.21 -14.58 4.55
CA VAL A 26 6.03 -14.04 5.26
C VAL A 26 5.79 -12.58 4.89
N LEU A 27 6.85 -11.76 4.90
CA LEU A 27 6.74 -10.33 4.56
C LEU A 27 6.33 -10.13 3.11
N GLN A 28 6.84 -10.95 2.19
CA GLN A 28 6.41 -10.96 0.78
C GLN A 28 4.95 -11.34 0.62
N ALA A 29 4.46 -12.34 1.36
CA ALA A 29 3.06 -12.73 1.35
C ALA A 29 2.15 -11.62 1.91
N LEU A 30 2.57 -10.93 2.98
CA LEU A 30 1.82 -9.80 3.53
C LEU A 30 1.78 -8.60 2.56
N ASP A 31 2.88 -8.28 1.88
CA ASP A 31 2.92 -7.25 0.83
C ASP A 31 2.00 -7.61 -0.36
N ALA A 32 1.96 -8.88 -0.76
CA ALA A 32 1.05 -9.36 -1.80
C ALA A 32 -0.42 -9.20 -1.39
N VAL A 33 -0.76 -9.54 -0.15
CA VAL A 33 -2.10 -9.31 0.42
C VAL A 33 -2.45 -7.82 0.46
N GLU A 34 -1.50 -6.97 0.86
CA GLU A 34 -1.72 -5.52 0.91
C GLU A 34 -2.03 -4.96 -0.49
N LYS A 35 -1.28 -5.38 -1.53
CA LYS A 35 -1.57 -5.00 -2.91
C LYS A 35 -2.98 -5.43 -3.35
N LYS A 36 -3.40 -6.65 -3.00
CA LYS A 36 -4.76 -7.14 -3.29
C LYS A 36 -5.82 -6.34 -2.55
N LEU A 37 -5.57 -5.92 -1.30
CA LEU A 37 -6.46 -5.04 -0.54
C LEU A 37 -6.62 -3.68 -1.22
N VAL A 38 -5.53 -3.07 -1.70
CA VAL A 38 -5.60 -1.81 -2.45
C VAL A 38 -6.44 -1.98 -3.73
N THR A 39 -6.24 -3.07 -4.47
CA THR A 39 -7.05 -3.37 -5.66
C THR A 39 -8.52 -3.55 -5.31
N ALA A 40 -8.84 -4.30 -4.25
CA ALA A 40 -10.22 -4.50 -3.80
C ALA A 40 -10.92 -3.16 -3.46
N LEU A 41 -10.22 -2.26 -2.76
CA LEU A 41 -10.74 -0.92 -2.45
C LEU A 41 -11.01 -0.09 -3.71
N ARG A 42 -10.12 -0.15 -4.71
CA ARG A 42 -10.32 0.54 -6.00
C ARG A 42 -11.49 -0.04 -6.78
N THR A 43 -11.64 -1.37 -6.80
CA THR A 43 -12.77 -2.06 -7.43
C THR A 43 -14.09 -1.67 -6.75
N ALA A 44 -14.12 -1.61 -5.42
CA ALA A 44 -15.29 -1.14 -4.67
C ALA A 44 -15.64 0.32 -4.98
N ALA A 45 -14.65 1.21 -5.01
CA ALA A 45 -14.86 2.62 -5.40
C ALA A 45 -15.40 2.74 -6.83
N THR A 46 -14.92 1.90 -7.76
CA THR A 46 -15.42 1.83 -9.14
C THR A 46 -16.87 1.39 -9.17
N ALA A 47 -17.23 0.31 -8.45
CA ALA A 47 -18.61 -0.15 -8.34
C ALA A 47 -19.55 0.94 -7.79
N MET A 48 -19.13 1.67 -6.75
CA MET A 48 -19.89 2.79 -6.20
C MET A 48 -20.07 3.94 -7.20
N SER A 49 -19.06 4.23 -8.02
CA SER A 49 -19.15 5.26 -9.06
C SER A 49 -20.17 4.93 -10.16
N LEU A 50 -20.44 3.63 -10.39
CA LEU A 50 -21.39 3.13 -11.38
C LEU A 50 -22.85 3.14 -10.89
N ILE A 51 -23.07 3.27 -9.56
CA ILE A 51 -24.40 3.46 -8.96
C ILE A 51 -24.81 4.94 -8.95
N THR A 52 -23.85 5.86 -9.12
CA THR A 52 -24.15 7.31 -9.17
C THR A 52 -25.07 7.58 -10.36
N PRO A 53 -26.18 8.34 -10.19
CA PRO A 53 -27.14 8.57 -11.27
C PRO A 53 -26.44 9.26 -12.45
N ARG A 54 -26.10 8.49 -13.47
CA ARG A 54 -25.52 8.97 -14.74
C ARG A 54 -26.52 8.74 -15.86
N VAL A 55 -26.57 9.69 -16.79
CA VAL A 55 -27.49 9.77 -17.95
C VAL A 55 -27.26 8.65 -18.99
N SER A 56 -26.34 7.71 -18.75
CA SER A 56 -25.99 6.64 -19.69
C SER A 56 -26.93 5.43 -19.57
N SER A 57 -27.19 4.78 -20.72
CA SER A 57 -27.91 3.51 -20.88
C SER A 57 -27.79 2.57 -19.67
N GLU A 58 -28.93 2.37 -18.99
CA GLU A 58 -29.08 1.69 -17.70
C GLU A 58 -28.56 0.24 -17.70
N GLU A 59 -28.65 -0.46 -18.83
CA GLU A 59 -28.10 -1.82 -19.03
C GLU A 59 -26.57 -1.89 -19.01
N ARG A 60 -25.87 -0.87 -19.54
CA ARG A 60 -24.40 -0.85 -19.50
C ARG A 60 -23.89 -0.55 -18.09
N SER A 61 -24.61 0.28 -17.34
CA SER A 61 -24.29 0.59 -15.94
C SER A 61 -24.48 -0.63 -15.05
N SER A 62 -25.56 -1.41 -15.26
CA SER A 62 -25.84 -2.60 -14.46
C SER A 62 -24.87 -3.76 -14.74
N LEU A 63 -24.50 -4.00 -16.00
CA LEU A 63 -23.51 -5.02 -16.35
C LEU A 63 -22.13 -4.71 -15.75
N ALA A 64 -21.66 -3.47 -15.92
CA ALA A 64 -20.37 -3.03 -15.38
C ALA A 64 -20.35 -3.07 -13.84
N PHE A 65 -21.45 -2.70 -13.20
CA PHE A 65 -21.59 -2.77 -11.75
C PHE A 65 -21.50 -4.21 -11.24
N ASN A 66 -22.23 -5.15 -11.85
CA ASN A 66 -22.19 -6.56 -11.48
C ASN A 66 -20.81 -7.19 -11.69
N ALA A 67 -20.11 -6.81 -12.76
CA ALA A 67 -18.74 -7.24 -13.00
C ALA A 67 -17.79 -6.74 -11.88
N ALA A 68 -17.85 -5.45 -11.53
CA ALA A 68 -17.04 -4.88 -10.45
C ALA A 68 -17.35 -5.51 -9.08
N CYS A 69 -18.62 -5.80 -8.78
CA CYS A 69 -19.01 -6.51 -7.56
C CYS A 69 -18.46 -7.95 -7.53
N THR A 70 -18.51 -8.65 -8.66
CA THR A 70 -17.98 -10.01 -8.77
C THR A 70 -16.46 -10.03 -8.55
N GLU A 71 -15.75 -9.10 -9.19
CA GLU A 71 -14.31 -8.92 -9.02
C GLU A 71 -13.95 -8.57 -7.57
N PHE A 72 -14.70 -7.67 -6.93
CA PHE A 72 -14.50 -7.33 -5.52
C PHE A 72 -14.62 -8.56 -4.61
N VAL A 73 -15.68 -9.36 -4.76
CA VAL A 73 -15.88 -10.57 -3.96
C VAL A 73 -14.78 -11.59 -4.22
N GLN A 74 -14.31 -11.71 -5.46
CA GLN A 74 -13.22 -12.60 -5.82
C GLN A 74 -11.90 -12.17 -5.15
N LEU A 75 -11.57 -10.88 -5.19
CA LEU A 75 -10.40 -10.34 -4.49
C LEU A 75 -10.48 -10.58 -2.98
N VAL A 76 -11.65 -10.38 -2.36
CA VAL A 76 -11.87 -10.68 -0.93
C VAL A 76 -11.61 -12.15 -0.62
N LYS A 77 -12.11 -13.07 -1.45
CA LYS A 77 -11.85 -14.52 -1.29
C LYS A 77 -10.36 -14.84 -1.39
N GLU A 78 -9.66 -14.26 -2.37
CA GLU A 78 -8.23 -14.49 -2.57
C GLU A 78 -7.40 -13.95 -1.40
N ILE A 79 -7.74 -12.76 -0.88
CA ILE A 79 -7.11 -12.19 0.32
C ILE A 79 -7.30 -13.12 1.51
N HIS A 80 -8.52 -13.59 1.75
CA HIS A 80 -8.80 -14.50 2.86
C HIS A 80 -8.06 -15.83 2.73
N ALA A 81 -8.02 -16.42 1.53
CA ALA A 81 -7.31 -17.67 1.28
C ALA A 81 -5.81 -17.51 1.53
N GLU A 82 -5.22 -16.44 1.02
CA GLU A 82 -3.78 -16.17 1.18
C GLU A 82 -3.41 -15.90 2.64
N LEU A 83 -4.19 -15.11 3.38
CA LEU A 83 -3.99 -14.92 4.82
C LEU A 83 -4.14 -16.23 5.60
N ALA A 84 -5.13 -17.05 5.26
CA ALA A 84 -5.34 -18.34 5.91
C ALA A 84 -4.17 -19.32 5.66
N THR A 85 -3.59 -19.33 4.46
CA THR A 85 -2.39 -20.13 4.17
C THR A 85 -1.19 -19.73 5.04
N HIS A 86 -1.04 -18.44 5.32
CA HIS A 86 0.12 -17.92 6.06
C HIS A 86 -0.13 -17.70 7.56
N ILE A 87 -1.34 -17.96 8.07
CA ILE A 87 -1.71 -17.69 9.47
C ILE A 87 -0.83 -18.45 10.48
N HIS A 88 -0.38 -19.65 10.12
CA HIS A 88 0.52 -20.47 10.95
C HIS A 88 1.92 -19.88 11.07
N LEU A 89 2.34 -19.03 10.14
CA LEU A 89 3.64 -18.36 10.21
C LEU A 89 3.60 -17.19 11.21
N VAL A 90 2.41 -16.65 11.50
CA VAL A 90 2.22 -15.59 12.51
C VAL A 90 2.32 -16.13 13.94
N SER A 91 1.97 -17.41 14.19
CA SER A 91 2.21 -18.04 15.49
C SER A 91 3.70 -18.19 15.83
N ASP A 92 4.54 -18.43 14.81
CA ASP A 92 6.01 -18.44 14.98
C ASP A 92 6.56 -17.02 15.12
N TYR A 93 5.95 -16.04 14.43
CA TYR A 93 6.30 -14.62 14.46
C TYR A 93 6.13 -13.98 15.85
N ARG A 94 5.27 -14.53 16.72
CA ARG A 94 5.06 -14.05 18.10
C ARG A 94 6.28 -14.12 19.01
N THR A 95 7.33 -14.84 18.60
CA THR A 95 8.60 -14.88 19.34
C THR A 95 9.46 -13.63 19.15
N PHE A 96 9.18 -12.80 18.14
CA PHE A 96 9.88 -11.52 17.92
C PHE A 96 9.07 -10.37 18.51
N ALA A 97 9.59 -9.77 19.58
CA ALA A 97 8.86 -8.79 20.40
C ALA A 97 8.43 -7.51 19.65
N ARG A 98 9.01 -7.19 18.46
CA ARG A 98 8.57 -6.08 17.61
C ARG A 98 8.88 -6.37 16.12
N SER A 99 7.84 -6.50 15.30
CA SER A 99 7.95 -6.51 13.84
C SER A 99 8.59 -5.20 13.33
N THR A 100 9.52 -5.25 12.37
CA THR A 100 9.96 -4.04 11.64
C THR A 100 9.15 -3.76 10.39
N TYR A 101 8.21 -4.63 10.01
CA TYR A 101 7.37 -4.45 8.83
C TYR A 101 6.69 -3.08 8.82
N GLY A 102 6.12 -2.67 9.96
CA GLY A 102 5.48 -1.35 10.08
C GLY A 102 6.46 -0.20 9.84
N ALA A 103 7.66 -0.28 10.41
CA ALA A 103 8.68 0.76 10.25
C ALA A 103 9.22 0.82 8.81
N GLU A 104 9.46 -0.32 8.17
CA GLU A 104 9.89 -0.42 6.77
C GLU A 104 8.80 0.13 5.84
N LYS A 105 7.55 -0.21 6.11
CA LYS A 105 6.42 0.25 5.30
C LYS A 105 6.16 1.75 5.45
N ASP A 106 6.30 2.29 6.64
CA ASP A 106 6.20 3.74 6.88
C ASP A 106 7.28 4.49 6.10
N VAL A 107 8.51 3.96 6.05
CA VAL A 107 9.59 4.54 5.23
C VAL A 107 9.23 4.52 3.74
N ASP A 108 8.69 3.42 3.23
CA ASP A 108 8.27 3.31 1.84
C ASP A 108 7.13 4.28 1.50
N ILE A 109 6.13 4.40 2.39
CA ILE A 109 5.03 5.35 2.24
C ILE A 109 5.56 6.80 2.26
N CYS A 110 6.48 7.10 3.17
CA CYS A 110 7.13 8.42 3.24
C CYS A 110 7.88 8.74 1.94
N ARG A 111 8.60 7.76 1.37
CA ARG A 111 9.30 7.93 0.10
C ARG A 111 8.34 8.24 -1.04
N GLU A 112 7.22 7.52 -1.14
CA GLU A 112 6.22 7.78 -2.18
C GLU A 112 5.55 9.15 -1.99
N LYS A 113 5.24 9.55 -0.76
CA LYS A 113 4.72 10.90 -0.46
C LYS A 113 5.70 11.99 -0.88
N ILE A 114 6.99 11.84 -0.59
CA ILE A 114 8.04 12.79 -1.00
C ILE A 114 8.10 12.88 -2.53
N LYS A 115 7.98 11.74 -3.23
CA LYS A 115 7.97 11.71 -4.70
C LYS A 115 6.79 12.51 -5.26
N VAL A 116 5.57 12.29 -4.76
CA VAL A 116 4.38 13.06 -5.18
C VAL A 116 4.56 14.56 -4.93
N VAL A 117 5.06 14.96 -3.76
CA VAL A 117 5.32 16.38 -3.45
C VAL A 117 6.38 16.96 -4.39
N SER A 118 7.43 16.21 -4.70
CA SER A 118 8.47 16.64 -5.64
C SER A 118 7.91 16.86 -7.04
N GLU A 119 7.06 15.95 -7.53
CA GLU A 119 6.39 16.08 -8.84
C GLU A 119 5.48 17.32 -8.88
N GLN A 120 4.75 17.59 -7.79
CA GLN A 120 3.91 18.79 -7.67
C GLN A 120 4.74 20.08 -7.67
N LEU A 121 5.87 20.11 -6.94
CA LEU A 121 6.78 21.26 -6.92
C LEU A 121 7.42 21.51 -8.28
N GLN A 122 7.84 20.46 -8.99
CA GLN A 122 8.37 20.58 -10.35
C GLN A 122 7.31 21.13 -11.31
N THR A 123 6.08 20.61 -11.25
CA THR A 123 4.96 21.11 -12.05
C THR A 123 4.71 22.59 -11.81
N LEU A 124 4.74 23.02 -10.54
CA LEU A 124 4.54 24.42 -10.17
C LEU A 124 5.72 25.31 -10.60
N SER A 125 6.95 24.82 -10.52
CA SER A 125 8.15 25.52 -11.00
C SER A 125 8.05 25.77 -12.51
N SER A 126 7.74 24.74 -13.30
CA SER A 126 7.58 24.88 -14.75
C SER A 126 6.43 25.83 -15.10
N PHE A 127 5.32 25.77 -14.37
CA PHE A 127 4.22 26.73 -14.54
C PHE A 127 4.68 28.17 -14.28
N LEU A 128 5.46 28.42 -13.23
CA LEU A 128 5.98 29.76 -12.96
C LEU A 128 6.97 30.20 -14.04
N GLU A 129 7.86 29.34 -14.50
CA GLU A 129 8.79 29.66 -15.59
C GLU A 129 8.06 30.01 -16.91
N ASP A 130 6.98 29.29 -17.23
CA ASP A 130 6.20 29.52 -18.45
C ASP A 130 5.30 30.77 -18.37
N HIS A 131 4.94 31.21 -17.16
CA HIS A 131 3.95 32.27 -16.93
C HIS A 131 4.48 33.52 -16.22
N TYR A 132 5.77 33.56 -15.85
CA TYR A 132 6.39 34.74 -15.24
C TYR A 132 7.06 35.62 -16.30
N THR A 133 6.37 36.66 -16.76
CA THR A 133 7.00 37.80 -17.43
C THR A 133 7.52 38.75 -16.34
N PRO A 134 8.82 39.04 -16.26
CA PRO A 134 9.30 40.06 -15.34
C PRO A 134 8.67 41.39 -15.78
N GLU A 135 7.89 42.02 -14.90
CA GLU A 135 7.42 43.39 -15.17
C GLU A 135 8.67 44.27 -15.35
N GLU A 136 8.87 44.72 -16.59
CA GLU A 136 9.88 45.72 -16.93
C GLU A 136 9.65 46.93 -16.01
N SER A 137 10.61 47.14 -15.11
CA SER A 137 10.66 48.30 -14.25
C SER A 137 10.80 49.54 -15.14
N SER A 138 9.73 50.31 -15.28
CA SER A 138 9.73 51.64 -15.92
C SER A 138 10.52 52.66 -15.11
#